data_AF-A0A2E7CJN6-F1
#
_entry.id   AF-A0A2E7CJN6-F1
#
_cell.length_a   1.000
_cell.length_b   1.000
_cell.length_c   1.000
_cell.angle_alpha   90.00
_cell.angle_beta   90.00
_cell.angle_gamma   90.00
#
_symmetry.space_group_name_H-M   'P 1'
#
loop_
_entity.id
_entity.type
_entity.pdbx_description
1 polymer ?
#
loop_
_entity_poly.entity_id
_entity_poly.type
_entity_poly.pdbx_seq_one_letter_code
_entity_poly.pdbx_strand_id
1 'polypeptide(L)'
;MRGCFVFLVLIFALSFIVVTIKKHPDTLGYSTVPKSTSSAPSQSTKSPTVPVPVPNTPKAQPVDTNKPHDGLARMYNVTAFQRNSRSNSDIKIIRKRADNLCSEKSVQQVQVEKNGTVQDLSLEELDWVQLQGIILMLNFGHSGLEADLIVTEKQGGQYLISVYWEPNNTLVVSEKSPWTPPKIQNTSKEILKKTYKLSSIDDVDTSWTEDELGVVKHSLSVLSDDELALLADTQLLRQKKSDNKIKHGDWTQAGLFSQRDDKQIITLFNYMFAHEDLNFIGSIDAPHLNSTFTLLHEIGHLIHSYPSTLYIRVQNQKVNDANQLVSSYNAQPNQQKKEELLKRQEEIRIINGQQPNDEGPVLAEFRMNRMFQQGPTKYANVSISEAFAESFALYKLDPTALKRIDPKVFDWFSSNGHIQVINDLPYAQ
;
A
#
# COMPACT_ATOMS: atom_id res chain seq x y z
N MET A 1 -5.50 3.71 -16.06
CA MET A 1 -6.32 2.49 -15.89
C MET A 1 -6.69 1.80 -17.21
N ARG A 2 -5.75 1.56 -18.13
CA ARG A 2 -5.94 0.66 -19.30
C ARG A 2 -4.83 -0.40 -19.45
N GLY A 3 -3.95 -0.51 -18.45
CA GLY A 3 -2.86 -1.49 -18.42
C GLY A 3 -3.27 -2.89 -17.93
N CYS A 4 -4.30 -3.00 -17.07
CA CYS A 4 -4.76 -4.30 -16.55
C CYS A 4 -5.52 -5.15 -17.59
N PHE A 5 -6.01 -4.56 -18.69
CA PHE A 5 -6.84 -5.28 -19.65
C PHE A 5 -6.05 -6.15 -20.64
N VAL A 6 -4.75 -5.86 -20.85
CA VAL A 6 -3.89 -6.67 -21.72
C VAL A 6 -3.40 -7.93 -20.99
N PHE A 7 -3.35 -7.91 -19.67
CA PHE A 7 -2.90 -9.05 -18.85
C PHE A 7 -3.94 -10.18 -18.76
N LEU A 8 -5.24 -9.84 -18.78
CA LEU A 8 -6.32 -10.83 -18.72
C LEU A 8 -6.37 -11.73 -19.97
N VAL A 9 -5.91 -11.25 -21.12
CA VAL A 9 -5.87 -12.04 -22.37
C VAL A 9 -4.74 -13.07 -22.37
N LEU A 10 -3.64 -12.81 -21.64
CA LEU A 10 -2.53 -13.77 -21.50
C LEU A 10 -2.84 -14.90 -20.50
N ILE A 11 -3.61 -14.62 -19.44
CA ILE A 11 -4.08 -15.64 -18.50
C ILE A 11 -5.06 -16.61 -19.20
N PHE A 12 -5.93 -16.12 -20.08
CA PHE A 12 -6.79 -16.99 -20.90
C PHE A 12 -6.00 -17.83 -21.93
N ALA A 13 -4.85 -17.38 -22.39
CA ALA A 13 -3.98 -18.16 -23.28
C ALA A 13 -3.26 -19.31 -22.54
N LEU A 14 -2.95 -19.15 -21.24
CA LEU A 14 -2.40 -20.23 -20.39
C LEU A 14 -3.47 -21.25 -19.96
N SER A 15 -4.76 -20.88 -19.92
CA SER A 15 -5.87 -21.85 -19.81
C SER A 15 -6.01 -22.76 -21.04
N PHE A 16 -5.30 -22.43 -22.14
CA PHE A 16 -5.07 -23.28 -23.30
C PHE A 16 -3.60 -23.74 -23.38
N ILE A 17 -2.99 -24.13 -22.25
CA ILE A 17 -2.00 -25.21 -22.34
C ILE A 17 -2.77 -26.41 -22.88
N VAL A 18 -2.67 -26.59 -24.19
CA VAL A 18 -2.99 -27.83 -24.86
C VAL A 18 -2.10 -28.86 -24.20
N VAL A 19 -2.65 -29.58 -23.22
CA VAL A 19 -2.18 -30.89 -22.81
C VAL A 19 -2.29 -31.73 -24.07
N THR A 20 -1.29 -31.60 -24.93
CA THR A 20 -1.21 -32.34 -26.18
C THR A 20 -0.70 -33.70 -25.75
N ILE A 21 -1.60 -34.52 -25.21
CA ILE A 21 -1.37 -35.96 -25.18
C ILE A 21 -1.13 -36.29 -26.65
N LYS A 22 0.09 -36.71 -26.99
CA LYS A 22 0.34 -37.25 -28.33
C LYS A 22 -0.70 -38.34 -28.52
N LYS A 23 -1.64 -38.15 -29.44
CA LYS A 23 -2.57 -39.21 -29.83
C LYS A 23 -1.69 -40.35 -30.31
N HIS A 24 -1.51 -41.38 -29.49
CA HIS A 24 -0.94 -42.62 -29.94
C HIS A 24 -1.95 -43.23 -30.91
N PRO A 25 -1.58 -43.41 -32.19
CA PRO A 25 -2.40 -44.20 -33.09
C PRO A 25 -2.17 -45.64 -32.64
N ASP A 26 -3.07 -46.22 -31.85
CA ASP A 26 -3.37 -47.66 -31.88
C ASP A 26 -4.51 -48.05 -30.94
N THR A 27 -5.42 -48.83 -31.51
CA THR A 27 -6.40 -49.74 -30.87
C THR A 27 -7.60 -49.15 -30.12
N LEU A 28 -8.62 -48.78 -30.90
CA LEU A 28 -9.99 -49.22 -30.63
C LEU A 28 -10.62 -49.65 -31.96
N GLY A 29 -10.71 -50.97 -32.15
CA GLY A 29 -11.46 -51.57 -33.25
C GLY A 29 -12.95 -51.35 -33.04
N TYR A 30 -13.61 -50.77 -34.05
CA TYR A 30 -15.04 -50.92 -34.22
C TYR A 30 -15.36 -51.35 -35.65
N SER A 31 -16.21 -52.37 -35.68
CA SER A 31 -16.73 -53.11 -36.82
C SER A 31 -17.41 -52.22 -37.87
N THR A 32 -17.16 -52.55 -39.14
CA THR A 32 -17.79 -51.98 -40.33
C THR A 32 -19.11 -52.68 -40.65
N VAL A 33 -20.25 -51.96 -40.66
CA VAL A 33 -21.41 -52.23 -41.56
C VAL A 33 -22.21 -50.92 -41.79
N PRO A 34 -23.14 -50.81 -42.77
CA PRO A 34 -22.92 -50.03 -43.98
C PRO A 34 -23.77 -48.75 -44.07
N LYS A 35 -23.43 -47.92 -45.06
CA LYS A 35 -24.10 -46.68 -45.47
C LYS A 35 -25.62 -46.84 -45.59
N SER A 36 -26.35 -45.97 -44.89
CA SER A 36 -27.73 -45.61 -45.17
C SER A 36 -27.82 -44.10 -45.30
N THR A 37 -28.28 -43.65 -46.47
CA THR A 37 -28.56 -42.26 -46.84
C THR A 37 -29.87 -41.80 -46.20
N SER A 38 -29.83 -40.75 -45.38
CA SER A 38 -31.02 -39.95 -45.07
C SER A 38 -30.62 -38.60 -44.48
N SER A 39 -31.08 -37.54 -45.15
CA SER A 39 -30.95 -36.12 -44.83
C SER A 39 -32.05 -35.66 -43.87
N ALA A 40 -31.71 -35.10 -42.71
CA ALA A 40 -32.59 -34.27 -41.87
C ALA A 40 -31.79 -33.49 -40.80
N PRO A 41 -32.30 -32.37 -40.25
CA PRO A 41 -31.49 -31.24 -39.80
C PRO A 41 -31.01 -31.31 -38.34
N SER A 42 -29.87 -30.66 -38.12
CA SER A 42 -29.20 -30.41 -36.84
C SER A 42 -30.11 -29.66 -35.84
N GLN A 43 -30.52 -30.34 -34.77
CA GLN A 43 -30.97 -29.68 -33.53
C GLN A 43 -29.82 -29.61 -32.54
N SER A 44 -29.41 -28.37 -32.23
CA SER A 44 -28.46 -28.03 -31.18
C SER A 44 -29.08 -28.27 -29.81
N THR A 45 -28.64 -29.32 -29.11
CA THR A 45 -28.91 -29.48 -27.68
C THR A 45 -27.92 -28.64 -26.89
N LYS A 46 -28.35 -27.43 -26.50
CA LYS A 46 -27.67 -26.64 -25.47
C LYS A 46 -27.90 -27.29 -24.11
N SER A 47 -26.83 -27.71 -23.45
CA SER A 47 -26.86 -28.05 -22.03
C SER A 47 -27.24 -26.81 -21.21
N PRO A 48 -28.09 -26.94 -20.17
CA PRO A 48 -28.47 -25.81 -19.34
C PRO A 48 -27.31 -25.46 -18.40
N THR A 49 -26.59 -24.39 -18.70
CA THR A 49 -25.70 -23.74 -17.73
C THR A 49 -26.57 -22.98 -16.74
N VAL A 50 -26.74 -23.52 -15.54
CA VAL A 50 -27.35 -22.78 -14.42
C VAL A 50 -26.37 -21.66 -14.03
N PRO A 51 -26.76 -20.37 -14.13
CA PRO A 51 -25.93 -19.29 -13.63
C PRO A 51 -25.86 -19.41 -12.10
N VAL A 52 -24.68 -19.64 -11.57
CA VAL A 52 -24.44 -19.44 -10.14
C VAL A 52 -24.64 -17.94 -9.88
N PRO A 53 -25.54 -17.53 -8.96
CA PRO A 53 -25.74 -16.12 -8.66
C PRO A 53 -24.44 -15.58 -8.05
N VAL A 54 -23.76 -14.73 -8.81
CA VAL A 54 -22.67 -13.91 -8.30
C VAL A 54 -23.27 -13.01 -7.22
N PRO A 55 -22.75 -12.98 -5.99
CA PRO A 55 -23.18 -12.02 -4.98
C PRO A 55 -23.07 -10.62 -5.58
N ASN A 56 -24.15 -9.83 -5.49
CA ASN A 56 -24.12 -8.43 -5.90
C ASN A 56 -23.15 -7.69 -4.98
N THR A 57 -21.87 -7.63 -5.37
CA THR A 57 -20.92 -6.72 -4.74
C THR A 57 -21.45 -5.31 -4.99
N PRO A 58 -21.78 -4.53 -3.94
CA PRO A 58 -22.26 -3.17 -4.12
C PRO A 58 -21.24 -2.41 -4.96
N LYS A 59 -21.66 -1.88 -6.12
CA LYS A 59 -20.82 -0.96 -6.88
C LYS A 59 -20.49 0.20 -5.95
N ALA A 60 -19.21 0.35 -5.61
CA ALA A 60 -18.74 1.47 -4.81
C ALA A 60 -19.23 2.76 -5.47
N GLN A 61 -20.02 3.55 -4.75
CA GLN A 61 -20.44 4.85 -5.24
C GLN A 61 -19.18 5.73 -5.40
N PRO A 62 -19.13 6.57 -6.45
CA PRO A 62 -18.03 7.52 -6.60
C PRO A 62 -17.94 8.40 -5.34
N VAL A 63 -16.76 8.40 -4.72
CA VAL A 63 -16.48 9.21 -3.52
C VAL A 63 -16.49 10.68 -3.95
N ASP A 64 -17.34 11.47 -3.31
CA ASP A 64 -17.34 12.92 -3.46
C ASP A 64 -16.11 13.49 -2.75
N THR A 65 -15.06 13.79 -3.52
CA THR A 65 -13.78 14.31 -3.02
C THR A 65 -13.86 15.73 -2.48
N ASN A 66 -15.00 16.42 -2.63
CA ASN A 66 -15.22 17.76 -2.11
C ASN A 66 -15.94 17.75 -0.75
N LYS A 67 -16.35 16.60 -0.23
CA LYS A 67 -16.88 16.53 1.14
C LYS A 67 -15.73 16.67 2.14
N PRO A 68 -15.87 17.52 3.16
CA PRO A 68 -14.90 17.56 4.26
C PRO A 68 -14.77 16.15 4.84
N HIS A 69 -13.55 15.77 5.20
CA HIS A 69 -13.30 14.49 5.86
C HIS A 69 -14.14 14.44 7.14
N ASP A 70 -14.96 13.41 7.31
CA ASP A 70 -15.83 13.27 8.50
C ASP A 70 -15.01 12.99 9.80
N GLY A 71 -13.69 12.87 9.68
CA GLY A 71 -12.68 12.72 10.76
C GLY A 71 -11.41 13.56 10.52
N LEU A 72 -10.26 13.18 11.08
CA LEU A 72 -8.97 13.85 10.81
C LEU A 72 -8.31 13.32 9.52
N ALA A 73 -7.72 14.20 8.71
CA ALA A 73 -6.84 13.87 7.58
C ALA A 73 -5.48 14.53 7.77
N ARG A 74 -4.40 13.79 7.50
CA ARG A 74 -3.03 14.26 7.63
C ARG A 74 -2.54 14.88 6.33
N MET A 75 -1.83 15.99 6.47
CA MET A 75 -1.13 16.68 5.41
C MET A 75 0.37 16.66 5.69
N TYR A 76 1.12 15.96 4.85
CA TYR A 76 2.56 16.13 4.78
C TYR A 76 2.82 17.38 3.93
N ASN A 77 3.10 18.50 4.57
CA ASN A 77 3.43 19.71 3.84
C ASN A 77 4.67 20.37 4.42
N VAL A 78 5.68 20.51 3.57
CA VAL A 78 6.82 21.36 3.86
C VAL A 78 6.50 22.76 3.40
N THR A 79 6.24 23.63 4.35
CA THR A 79 6.57 25.03 4.11
C THR A 79 7.87 25.33 4.82
N ALA A 80 8.98 25.18 4.09
CA ALA A 80 10.28 25.65 4.55
C ALA A 80 10.22 27.18 4.57
N PHE A 81 9.80 27.74 5.69
CA PHE A 81 9.99 29.16 5.91
C PHE A 81 11.48 29.37 6.07
N GLN A 82 12.05 30.33 5.36
CA GLN A 82 13.36 30.88 5.68
C GLN A 82 13.12 32.32 6.10
N ARG A 83 13.18 32.62 7.40
CA ARG A 83 13.12 34.00 7.91
C ARG A 83 14.20 34.25 8.94
N ASN A 84 14.72 35.49 8.95
CA ASN A 84 15.64 35.97 9.98
C ASN A 84 15.04 35.74 11.39
N SER A 85 15.91 35.63 12.40
CA SER A 85 15.52 35.75 13.81
C SER A 85 14.51 36.90 13.97
N ARG A 86 13.33 36.58 14.49
CA ARG A 86 12.19 37.52 14.53
C ARG A 86 12.46 38.58 15.60
N SER A 87 12.34 39.85 15.22
CA SER A 87 12.26 40.94 16.19
C SER A 87 10.97 40.82 17.01
N ASN A 88 10.90 41.42 18.20
CA ASN A 88 9.66 41.47 18.98
C ASN A 88 8.49 42.08 18.18
N SER A 89 8.76 43.02 17.27
CA SER A 89 7.76 43.56 16.35
C SER A 89 7.23 42.52 15.37
N ASP A 90 8.08 41.63 14.84
CA ASP A 90 7.64 40.58 13.93
C ASP A 90 6.74 39.58 14.63
N ILE A 91 7.06 39.19 15.87
CA ILE A 91 6.25 38.26 16.66
C ILE A 91 4.85 38.85 16.89
N LYS A 92 4.76 40.15 17.23
CA LYS A 92 3.46 40.84 17.36
C LYS A 92 2.64 40.78 16.07
N ILE A 93 3.27 40.92 14.90
CA ILE A 93 2.59 40.82 13.60
C ILE A 93 2.08 39.40 13.34
N ILE A 94 2.90 38.37 13.61
CA ILE A 94 2.47 36.96 13.47
C ILE A 94 1.30 36.69 14.39
N ARG A 95 1.40 37.09 15.66
CA ARG A 95 0.35 36.85 16.65
C ARG A 95 -0.96 37.49 16.25
N LYS A 96 -0.93 38.77 15.84
CA LYS A 96 -2.11 39.46 15.32
C LYS A 96 -2.72 38.73 14.11
N ARG A 97 -1.88 38.16 13.23
CA ARG A 97 -2.37 37.38 12.09
C ARG A 97 -3.00 36.06 12.54
N ALA A 98 -2.39 35.34 13.49
CA ALA A 98 -2.96 34.11 14.04
C ALA A 98 -4.31 34.38 14.71
N ASP A 99 -4.39 35.43 15.53
CA ASP A 99 -5.61 35.88 16.21
C ASP A 99 -6.75 36.21 15.23
N ASN A 100 -6.45 36.98 14.18
CA ASN A 100 -7.40 37.29 13.12
C ASN A 100 -7.92 36.01 12.42
N LEU A 101 -7.03 35.06 12.12
CA LEU A 101 -7.41 33.81 11.46
C LEU A 101 -8.22 32.91 12.39
N CYS A 102 -7.85 32.80 13.68
CA CYS A 102 -8.63 32.07 14.67
C CYS A 102 -10.05 32.63 14.77
N SER A 103 -10.18 33.96 14.81
CA SER A 103 -11.49 34.65 14.82
C SER A 103 -12.29 34.39 13.54
N GLU A 104 -11.66 34.54 12.36
CA GLU A 104 -12.29 34.28 11.06
C GLU A 104 -12.79 32.84 10.93
N LYS A 105 -11.99 31.88 11.41
CA LYS A 105 -12.28 30.45 11.34
C LYS A 105 -13.07 29.91 12.53
N SER A 106 -13.51 30.79 13.43
CA SER A 106 -14.26 30.41 14.63
C SER A 106 -13.56 29.34 15.49
N VAL A 107 -12.23 29.42 15.57
CA VAL A 107 -11.44 28.59 16.50
C VAL A 107 -11.87 28.94 17.93
N GLN A 108 -12.33 27.95 18.67
CA GLN A 108 -12.85 28.15 20.02
C GLN A 108 -11.75 28.17 21.05
N GLN A 109 -10.70 27.38 20.82
CA GLN A 109 -9.69 27.09 21.82
C GLN A 109 -8.37 26.74 21.14
N VAL A 110 -7.27 27.12 21.79
CA VAL A 110 -5.92 26.72 21.41
C VAL A 110 -5.30 26.00 22.59
N GLN A 111 -4.76 24.83 22.31
CA GLN A 111 -4.14 23.96 23.29
C GLN A 111 -2.72 23.63 22.86
N VAL A 112 -1.87 23.37 23.85
CA VAL A 112 -0.52 22.86 23.63
C VAL A 112 -0.37 21.47 24.21
N GLU A 113 0.12 20.55 23.38
CA GLU A 113 0.50 19.21 23.79
C GLU A 113 1.96 19.20 24.23
N LYS A 114 2.18 18.93 25.52
CA LYS A 114 3.49 18.87 26.18
C LYS A 114 3.61 17.59 26.98
N ASN A 115 4.59 16.75 26.64
CA ASN A 115 4.83 15.47 27.32
C ASN A 115 3.55 14.60 27.45
N GLY A 116 2.75 14.56 26.39
CA GLY A 116 1.46 13.86 26.35
C GLY A 116 0.35 14.47 27.20
N THR A 117 0.55 15.67 27.76
CA THR A 117 -0.50 16.43 28.46
C THR A 117 -0.94 17.61 27.61
N VAL A 118 -2.25 17.81 27.49
CA VAL A 118 -2.84 18.93 26.76
C VAL A 118 -3.18 20.05 27.74
N GLN A 119 -2.75 21.27 27.43
CA GLN A 119 -2.97 22.47 28.25
C GLN A 119 -3.57 23.59 27.43
N ASP A 120 -4.54 24.30 28.01
CA ASP A 120 -5.13 25.49 27.39
C ASP A 120 -4.15 26.66 27.48
N LEU A 121 -3.79 27.25 26.35
CA LEU A 121 -2.91 28.41 26.30
C LEU A 121 -3.52 29.52 25.44
N SER A 122 -3.22 30.76 25.82
CA SER A 122 -3.48 31.92 24.97
C SER A 122 -2.43 32.05 23.86
N LEU A 123 -2.78 32.72 22.75
CA LEU A 123 -1.83 33.00 21.66
C LEU A 123 -0.62 33.86 22.11
N GLU A 124 -0.72 34.54 23.26
CA GLU A 124 0.38 35.31 23.85
C GLU A 124 1.48 34.43 24.44
N GLU A 125 1.13 33.21 24.87
CA GLU A 125 2.03 32.23 25.49
C GLU A 125 2.76 31.36 24.45
N LEU A 126 2.27 31.34 23.22
CA LEU A 126 2.86 30.55 22.13
C LEU A 126 4.11 31.21 21.57
N ASP A 127 5.08 30.36 21.23
CA ASP A 127 6.26 30.81 20.49
C ASP A 127 5.94 31.11 19.02
N TRP A 128 6.86 31.78 18.33
CA TRP A 128 6.64 32.21 16.96
C TRP A 128 6.52 31.05 15.95
N VAL A 129 7.13 29.89 16.23
CA VAL A 129 7.07 28.68 15.40
C VAL A 129 5.68 28.08 15.51
N GLN A 130 5.17 27.90 16.73
CA GLN A 130 3.81 27.43 17.00
C GLN A 130 2.76 28.34 16.34
N LEU A 131 2.89 29.66 16.50
CA LEU A 131 2.01 30.63 15.84
C LEU A 131 2.05 30.52 14.30
N GLN A 132 3.23 30.26 13.73
CA GLN A 132 3.38 30.07 12.29
C GLN A 132 2.71 28.78 11.80
N GLY A 133 2.78 27.70 12.60
CA GLY A 133 2.06 26.45 12.35
C GLY A 133 0.55 26.64 12.35
N ILE A 134 0.01 27.35 13.36
CA ILE A 134 -1.41 27.71 13.42
C ILE A 134 -1.84 28.45 12.16
N ILE A 135 -1.09 29.48 11.76
CA ILE A 135 -1.40 30.27 10.55
C ILE A 135 -1.46 29.37 9.32
N LEU A 136 -0.53 28.44 9.16
CA LEU A 136 -0.52 27.50 8.02
C LEU A 136 -1.73 26.59 8.04
N MET A 137 -2.01 25.95 9.19
CA MET A 137 -3.15 25.07 9.36
C MET A 137 -4.47 25.78 8.98
N LEU A 138 -4.67 26.99 9.49
CA LEU A 138 -5.88 27.77 9.20
C LEU A 138 -5.98 28.25 7.75
N ASN A 139 -4.85 28.39 7.05
CA ASN A 139 -4.85 28.66 5.61
C ASN A 139 -5.15 27.40 4.77
N PHE A 140 -4.88 26.19 5.27
CA PHE A 140 -5.29 24.94 4.61
C PHE A 140 -6.80 24.74 4.68
N GLY A 141 -7.45 25.22 5.74
CA GLY A 141 -8.77 25.83 5.62
C GLY A 141 -9.93 25.16 6.34
N HIS A 142 -9.83 23.89 6.76
CA HIS A 142 -10.92 23.21 7.46
C HIS A 142 -10.45 22.40 8.67
N SER A 143 -11.37 22.21 9.63
CA SER A 143 -11.19 21.28 10.75
C SER A 143 -11.10 19.85 10.26
N GLY A 144 -10.60 18.96 11.11
CA GLY A 144 -10.26 17.59 10.72
C GLY A 144 -8.95 17.52 9.93
N LEU A 145 -7.97 18.39 10.20
CA LEU A 145 -6.65 18.34 9.57
C LEU A 145 -5.53 18.23 10.60
N GLU A 146 -4.52 17.43 10.29
CA GLU A 146 -3.24 17.35 11.00
C GLU A 146 -2.10 17.71 10.04
N ALA A 147 -1.17 18.56 10.47
CA ALA A 147 -0.03 18.99 9.68
C ALA A 147 1.24 18.93 10.51
N ASP A 148 2.23 18.22 9.97
CA ASP A 148 3.58 18.16 10.52
C ASP A 148 4.49 19.05 9.71
N LEU A 149 5.20 19.92 10.40
CA LEU A 149 5.93 21.01 9.77
C LEU A 149 7.37 21.04 10.28
N ILE A 150 8.30 21.15 9.33
CA ILE A 150 9.67 21.55 9.60
C ILE A 150 9.78 23.06 9.34
N VAL A 151 10.07 23.82 10.39
CA VAL A 151 10.24 25.26 10.32
C VAL A 151 11.73 25.59 10.41
N THR A 152 12.25 26.24 9.36
CA THR A 152 13.68 26.60 9.27
C THR A 152 13.90 28.08 9.64
N GLU A 153 14.81 28.35 10.57
CA GLU A 153 15.34 29.68 10.81
C GLU A 153 16.42 30.00 9.77
N LYS A 154 16.47 31.24 9.30
CA LYS A 154 17.50 31.67 8.32
C LYS A 154 18.92 31.58 8.88
N GLN A 155 19.08 31.55 10.21
CA GLN A 155 20.37 31.32 10.87
C GLN A 155 20.75 29.83 10.96
N GLY A 156 19.92 28.92 10.41
CA GLY A 156 20.24 27.50 10.26
C GLY A 156 19.57 26.55 11.26
N GLY A 157 18.84 27.05 12.25
CA GLY A 157 18.04 26.20 13.15
C GLY A 157 16.84 25.59 12.42
N GLN A 158 16.54 24.32 12.63
CA GLN A 158 15.30 23.69 12.16
C GLN A 158 14.50 23.20 13.36
N TYR A 159 13.18 23.29 13.28
CA TYR A 159 12.29 22.88 14.37
C TYR A 159 11.09 22.11 13.82
N LEU A 160 10.71 21.07 14.55
CA LEU A 160 9.47 20.34 14.35
C LEU A 160 8.36 20.98 15.16
N ILE A 161 7.19 21.06 14.52
CA ILE A 161 5.91 21.24 15.20
C ILE A 161 4.86 20.38 14.49
N SER A 162 3.91 19.89 15.26
CA SER A 162 2.67 19.31 14.75
C SER A 162 1.51 20.21 15.15
N VAL A 163 0.59 20.44 14.23
CA VAL A 163 -0.65 21.17 14.49
C VAL A 163 -1.79 20.30 14.00
N TYR A 164 -2.83 20.12 14.82
CA TYR A 164 -4.07 19.52 14.36
C TYR A 164 -5.28 20.35 14.77
N TRP A 165 -6.24 20.44 13.86
CA TRP A 165 -7.49 21.17 14.03
C TRP A 165 -8.60 20.15 14.22
N GLU A 166 -9.09 20.03 15.45
CA GLU A 166 -10.14 19.10 15.81
C GLU A 166 -11.52 19.52 15.25
N PRO A 167 -12.46 18.57 15.03
CA PRO A 167 -13.81 18.87 14.56
C PRO A 167 -14.63 19.81 15.46
N ASN A 168 -14.29 19.90 16.75
CA ASN A 168 -14.90 20.83 17.72
C ASN A 168 -14.37 22.28 17.60
N ASN A 169 -13.53 22.57 16.60
CA ASN A 169 -12.83 23.83 16.40
C ASN A 169 -11.77 24.18 17.45
N THR A 170 -11.18 23.17 18.08
CA THR A 170 -9.97 23.31 18.89
C THR A 170 -8.73 23.12 18.04
N LEU A 171 -7.75 24.00 18.17
CA LEU A 171 -6.41 23.80 17.63
C LEU A 171 -5.52 23.21 18.72
N VAL A 172 -4.88 22.09 18.44
CA VAL A 172 -3.83 21.54 19.28
C VAL A 172 -2.49 21.69 18.57
N VAL A 173 -1.51 22.23 19.28
CA VAL A 173 -0.17 22.48 18.76
C VAL A 173 0.85 21.78 19.65
N SER A 174 1.80 21.08 19.08
CA SER A 174 2.87 20.46 19.86
C SER A 174 3.81 21.51 20.45
N GLU A 175 4.62 21.12 21.43
CA GLU A 175 5.82 21.90 21.74
C GLU A 175 6.76 21.98 20.52
N LYS A 176 7.53 23.06 20.46
CA LYS A 176 8.60 23.19 19.48
C LYS A 176 9.76 22.26 19.85
N SER A 177 10.11 21.34 18.96
CA SER A 177 11.26 20.46 19.12
C SER A 177 12.35 20.79 18.10
N PRO A 178 13.65 20.85 18.46
CA PRO A 178 14.72 20.97 17.47
C PRO A 178 14.70 19.80 16.48
N TRP A 179 14.76 20.08 15.19
CA TRP A 179 14.87 19.06 14.16
C TRP A 179 16.33 18.71 13.92
N THR A 180 16.62 17.42 13.99
CA THR A 180 17.84 16.85 13.43
C THR A 180 17.40 15.55 12.76
N PRO A 181 17.63 15.39 11.44
CA PRO A 181 17.28 14.16 10.75
C PRO A 181 17.82 12.94 11.53
N PRO A 182 16.99 11.91 11.77
CA PRO A 182 17.42 10.71 12.45
C PRO A 182 18.68 10.15 11.82
N LYS A 183 19.68 9.83 12.66
CA LYS A 183 20.90 9.17 12.18
C LYS A 183 20.56 7.74 11.80
N ILE A 184 20.60 7.45 10.51
CA ILE A 184 20.38 6.12 9.99
C ILE A 184 21.69 5.34 10.02
N GLN A 185 21.63 4.08 10.46
CA GLN A 185 22.79 3.21 10.46
C GLN A 185 23.01 2.61 9.07
N ASN A 186 24.16 2.94 8.47
CA ASN A 186 24.61 2.37 7.20
C ASN A 186 24.63 0.84 7.24
N THR A 187 24.38 0.23 6.08
CA THR A 187 24.40 -1.23 5.89
C THR A 187 24.73 -1.58 4.45
N SER A 188 24.95 -2.87 4.17
CA SER A 188 25.15 -3.39 2.82
C SER A 188 23.96 -4.21 2.31
N LYS A 189 23.90 -4.43 0.99
CA LYS A 189 22.90 -5.27 0.34
C LYS A 189 22.93 -6.71 0.87
N GLU A 190 24.12 -7.25 1.09
CA GLU A 190 24.33 -8.63 1.57
C GLU A 190 23.77 -8.82 2.98
N ILE A 191 24.02 -7.85 3.87
CA ILE A 191 23.48 -7.86 5.23
C ILE A 191 21.95 -7.83 5.17
N LEU A 192 21.36 -6.90 4.39
CA LEU A 192 19.91 -6.78 4.28
C LEU A 192 19.25 -8.05 3.72
N LYS A 193 19.77 -8.59 2.60
CA LYS A 193 19.26 -9.84 2.00
C LYS A 193 19.30 -10.99 3.00
N LYS A 194 20.40 -11.13 3.73
CA LYS A 194 20.55 -12.21 4.72
C LYS A 194 19.62 -12.03 5.92
N THR A 195 19.55 -10.81 6.48
CA THR A 195 18.77 -10.53 7.69
C THR A 195 17.27 -10.61 7.43
N TYR A 196 16.79 -10.02 6.35
CA TYR A 196 15.36 -9.91 6.03
C TYR A 196 14.89 -10.91 4.97
N LYS A 197 15.76 -11.86 4.59
CA LYS A 197 15.50 -12.92 3.61
C LYS A 197 15.01 -12.39 2.26
N LEU A 198 15.39 -11.18 1.84
CA LEU A 198 14.96 -10.62 0.54
C LEU A 198 15.54 -11.43 -0.62
N SER A 199 14.76 -11.60 -1.70
CA SER A 199 15.22 -12.33 -2.89
C SER A 199 16.39 -11.62 -3.56
N SER A 200 16.29 -10.31 -3.78
CA SER A 200 17.37 -9.52 -4.34
C SER A 200 17.26 -8.04 -3.98
N ILE A 201 18.40 -7.33 -4.10
CA ILE A 201 18.51 -5.88 -3.96
C ILE A 201 19.43 -5.42 -5.10
N ASP A 202 18.83 -4.93 -6.18
CA ASP A 202 19.51 -4.77 -7.46
C ASP A 202 19.55 -3.31 -7.91
N ASP A 203 20.62 -2.96 -8.61
CA ASP A 203 20.77 -1.68 -9.31
C ASP A 203 20.21 -1.82 -10.72
N VAL A 204 19.27 -0.96 -11.12
CA VAL A 204 18.73 -0.97 -12.50
C VAL A 204 19.50 0.03 -13.37
N ASP A 205 19.33 1.32 -13.09
CA ASP A 205 19.99 2.42 -13.82
C ASP A 205 20.67 3.44 -12.88
N THR A 206 20.66 3.16 -11.57
CA THR A 206 21.38 3.90 -10.54
C THR A 206 21.70 2.97 -9.37
N SER A 207 22.79 3.24 -8.68
CA SER A 207 23.29 2.37 -7.61
C SER A 207 22.77 2.80 -6.24
N TRP A 208 22.45 1.81 -5.41
CA TRP A 208 22.19 2.02 -3.99
C TRP A 208 23.39 2.65 -3.28
N THR A 209 23.14 3.69 -2.47
CA THR A 209 24.12 4.19 -1.50
C THR A 209 23.98 3.49 -0.15
N GLU A 210 24.99 3.56 0.71
CA GLU A 210 24.90 2.98 2.07
C GLU A 210 23.83 3.64 2.93
N ASP A 211 23.63 4.96 2.76
CA ASP A 211 22.62 5.73 3.49
C ASP A 211 21.21 5.30 3.05
N GLU A 212 20.98 5.15 1.73
CA GLU A 212 19.72 4.65 1.17
C GLU A 212 19.41 3.21 1.68
N LEU A 213 20.43 2.34 1.74
CA LEU A 213 20.28 0.99 2.31
C LEU A 213 20.01 1.04 3.81
N GLY A 214 20.55 2.04 4.51
CA GLY A 214 20.22 2.31 5.90
C GLY A 214 18.73 2.63 6.09
N VAL A 215 18.13 3.41 5.18
CA VAL A 215 16.68 3.70 5.20
C VAL A 215 15.87 2.42 5.02
N VAL A 216 16.30 1.55 4.10
CA VAL A 216 15.69 0.22 3.91
C VAL A 216 15.77 -0.58 5.21
N LYS A 217 16.94 -0.64 5.85
CA LYS A 217 17.12 -1.31 7.15
C LYS A 217 16.14 -0.78 8.20
N HIS A 218 16.06 0.54 8.34
CA HIS A 218 15.19 1.19 9.32
C HIS A 218 13.73 0.84 9.08
N SER A 219 13.27 0.93 7.82
CA SER A 219 11.90 0.60 7.42
C SER A 219 11.56 -0.87 7.70
N LEU A 220 12.47 -1.79 7.43
CA LEU A 220 12.24 -3.22 7.70
C LEU A 220 12.30 -3.54 9.20
N SER A 221 13.02 -2.75 10.00
CA SER A 221 13.15 -2.99 11.44
C SER A 221 11.89 -2.67 12.26
N VAL A 222 10.94 -1.90 11.70
CA VAL A 222 9.66 -1.61 12.36
C VAL A 222 8.56 -2.62 12.02
N LEU A 223 8.86 -3.61 11.18
CA LEU A 223 7.96 -4.70 10.85
C LEU A 223 8.03 -5.81 11.90
N SER A 224 6.90 -6.47 12.15
CA SER A 224 6.84 -7.71 12.94
C SER A 224 7.43 -8.89 12.16
N ASP A 225 7.77 -9.97 12.88
CA ASP A 225 8.30 -11.19 12.26
C ASP A 225 7.34 -11.80 11.22
N ASP A 226 6.03 -11.76 11.49
CA ASP A 226 5.01 -12.27 10.56
C ASP A 226 4.94 -11.41 9.29
N GLU A 227 5.01 -10.08 9.42
CA GLU A 227 5.06 -9.18 8.25
C GLU A 227 6.35 -9.41 7.46
N LEU A 228 7.50 -9.54 8.12
CA LEU A 228 8.79 -9.84 7.49
C LEU A 228 8.77 -11.17 6.74
N ALA A 229 8.04 -12.17 7.24
CA ALA A 229 7.89 -13.45 6.55
C ALA A 229 7.22 -13.30 5.18
N LEU A 230 6.28 -12.36 5.03
CA LEU A 230 5.62 -12.06 3.75
C LEU A 230 6.58 -11.43 2.72
N LEU A 231 7.70 -10.85 3.18
CA LEU A 231 8.69 -10.20 2.33
C LEU A 231 9.78 -11.14 1.81
N ALA A 232 9.86 -12.40 2.26
CA ALA A 232 10.99 -13.31 2.02
C ALA A 232 11.30 -13.65 0.55
N ASP A 233 10.47 -13.26 -0.41
CA ASP A 233 10.75 -13.44 -1.85
C ASP A 233 10.68 -12.11 -2.63
N THR A 234 10.77 -10.99 -1.92
CA THR A 234 10.62 -9.66 -2.51
C THR A 234 11.93 -9.21 -3.13
N GLN A 235 11.83 -8.59 -4.30
CA GLN A 235 12.94 -7.89 -4.94
C GLN A 235 12.85 -6.39 -4.67
N LEU A 236 13.97 -5.79 -4.26
CA LEU A 236 14.09 -4.34 -4.18
C LEU A 236 14.93 -3.85 -5.35
N LEU A 237 14.36 -2.98 -6.18
CA LEU A 237 15.03 -2.42 -7.35
C LEU A 237 15.31 -0.95 -7.14
N ARG A 238 16.54 -0.50 -7.46
CA ARG A 238 16.90 0.91 -7.48
C ARG A 238 16.85 1.44 -8.90
N GLN A 239 16.01 2.45 -9.13
CA GLN A 239 15.88 3.12 -10.42
C GLN A 239 15.90 4.64 -10.25
N LYS A 240 16.40 5.40 -11.22
CA LYS A 240 16.53 6.86 -11.12
C LYS A 240 15.17 7.56 -11.09
N LYS A 241 14.23 7.11 -11.92
CA LYS A 241 12.88 7.66 -12.09
C LYS A 241 11.93 6.59 -12.63
N SER A 242 10.62 6.79 -12.43
CA SER A 242 9.60 5.91 -13.01
C SER A 242 9.49 6.08 -14.53
N ASP A 243 9.33 4.96 -15.24
CA ASP A 243 9.00 4.95 -16.69
C ASP A 243 7.54 5.32 -16.97
N ASN A 244 6.69 5.25 -15.95
CA ASN A 244 5.31 5.65 -16.05
C ASN A 244 5.25 7.19 -16.17
N LYS A 245 5.00 7.68 -17.37
CA LYS A 245 4.54 9.06 -17.57
C LYS A 245 3.14 9.20 -16.98
N ILE A 246 3.06 9.48 -15.69
CA ILE A 246 1.79 9.82 -15.04
C ILE A 246 1.29 11.10 -15.73
N LYS A 247 0.09 11.04 -16.32
CA LYS A 247 -0.50 12.13 -17.13
C LYS A 247 -0.92 13.38 -16.32
N HIS A 248 -0.68 13.37 -15.01
CA HIS A 248 -1.05 14.45 -14.10
C HIS A 248 0.25 15.06 -13.58
N GLY A 249 0.58 16.25 -14.08
CA GLY A 249 1.91 16.87 -14.15
C GLY A 249 2.83 16.69 -12.94
N ASP A 250 4.14 16.62 -13.23
CA ASP A 250 5.31 16.74 -12.34
C ASP A 250 5.36 15.95 -11.02
N TRP A 251 4.36 15.15 -10.66
CA TRP A 251 4.47 14.21 -9.54
C TRP A 251 5.46 13.11 -9.91
N THR A 252 6.68 13.24 -9.42
CA THR A 252 7.69 12.19 -9.48
C THR A 252 7.30 11.09 -8.51
N GLN A 253 6.96 9.92 -9.05
CA GLN A 253 6.71 8.73 -8.26
C GLN A 253 7.93 8.41 -7.38
N ALA A 254 7.73 8.21 -6.07
CA ALA A 254 8.78 7.94 -5.09
C ALA A 254 9.10 6.44 -4.96
N GLY A 255 8.06 5.61 -4.95
CA GLY A 255 8.12 4.15 -4.95
C GLY A 255 7.09 3.54 -5.89
N LEU A 256 7.26 2.25 -6.19
CA LEU A 256 6.27 1.45 -6.90
C LEU A 256 6.35 -0.02 -6.48
N PHE A 257 5.29 -0.52 -5.87
CA PHE A 257 5.00 -1.94 -5.82
C PHE A 257 4.47 -2.45 -7.16
N SER A 258 4.97 -3.60 -7.59
CA SER A 258 4.45 -4.34 -8.72
C SER A 258 4.54 -5.84 -8.49
N GLN A 259 3.61 -6.56 -9.10
CA GLN A 259 3.61 -8.01 -9.13
C GLN A 259 3.86 -8.46 -10.58
N ARG A 260 4.82 -9.36 -10.77
CA ARG A 260 5.10 -10.01 -12.06
C ARG A 260 5.14 -11.51 -11.84
N ASP A 261 4.16 -12.21 -12.41
CA ASP A 261 3.93 -13.62 -12.15
C ASP A 261 3.74 -13.87 -10.64
N ASP A 262 4.59 -14.69 -10.04
CA ASP A 262 4.62 -15.01 -8.61
C ASP A 262 5.63 -14.17 -7.79
N LYS A 263 6.25 -13.17 -8.44
CA LYS A 263 7.27 -12.30 -7.84
C LYS A 263 6.69 -10.96 -7.42
N GLN A 264 7.11 -10.53 -6.24
CA GLN A 264 6.79 -9.23 -5.65
C GLN A 264 8.01 -8.32 -5.80
N ILE A 265 7.82 -7.13 -6.36
CA ILE A 265 8.88 -6.21 -6.71
C ILE A 265 8.52 -4.83 -6.16
N ILE A 266 9.42 -4.23 -5.39
CA ILE A 266 9.34 -2.83 -4.99
C ILE A 266 10.47 -2.08 -5.69
N THR A 267 10.13 -1.08 -6.50
CA THR A 267 11.09 -0.20 -7.16
C THR A 267 11.14 1.15 -6.43
N LEU A 268 12.32 1.57 -6.01
CA LEU A 268 12.54 2.84 -5.32
C LEU A 268 13.27 3.86 -6.19
N PHE A 269 12.75 5.08 -6.23
CA PHE A 269 13.21 6.15 -7.10
C PHE A 269 14.00 7.24 -6.36
N ASN A 270 14.76 8.06 -7.10
CA ASN A 270 15.53 9.16 -6.48
C ASN A 270 14.65 10.12 -5.67
N TYR A 271 13.39 10.30 -6.06
CA TYR A 271 12.49 11.21 -5.39
C TYR A 271 12.15 10.80 -3.96
N MET A 272 12.17 9.49 -3.65
CA MET A 272 11.96 8.99 -2.28
C MET A 272 13.01 9.52 -1.30
N PHE A 273 14.26 9.61 -1.75
CA PHE A 273 15.40 10.06 -0.95
C PHE A 273 15.68 11.55 -1.12
N ALA A 274 15.01 12.20 -2.08
CA ALA A 274 15.04 13.64 -2.21
C ALA A 274 14.23 14.24 -1.07
N HIS A 275 14.74 15.31 -0.46
CA HIS A 275 14.00 16.11 0.52
C HIS A 275 13.77 15.48 1.90
N GLU A 276 14.66 14.57 2.33
CA GLU A 276 14.65 14.04 3.71
C GLU A 276 14.83 15.11 4.79
N ASP A 277 15.41 16.26 4.43
CA ASP A 277 15.58 17.44 5.28
C ASP A 277 14.33 18.33 5.36
N LEU A 278 13.32 18.03 4.53
CA LEU A 278 12.13 18.86 4.36
C LEU A 278 10.88 18.21 5.00
N ASN A 279 10.78 16.89 5.05
CA ASN A 279 9.63 16.18 5.61
C ASN A 279 10.03 15.23 6.73
N PHE A 280 9.12 15.03 7.68
CA PHE A 280 9.19 13.95 8.64
C PHE A 280 7.81 13.30 8.81
N ILE A 281 7.80 12.15 9.44
CA ILE A 281 6.60 11.41 9.84
C ILE A 281 6.79 10.91 11.27
N GLY A 282 5.70 10.72 12.02
CA GLY A 282 5.78 10.31 13.42
C GLY A 282 5.61 11.48 14.37
N SER A 283 5.65 11.17 15.65
CA SER A 283 5.60 12.21 16.70
C SER A 283 6.83 13.11 16.67
N ILE A 284 6.70 14.33 17.17
CA ILE A 284 7.84 15.27 17.29
C ILE A 284 8.97 14.76 18.22
N ASP A 285 8.67 13.80 19.09
CA ASP A 285 9.62 13.19 20.03
C ASP A 285 10.36 11.99 19.42
N ALA A 286 9.76 11.36 18.41
CA ALA A 286 10.31 10.23 17.68
C ALA A 286 10.01 10.39 16.17
N PRO A 287 10.60 11.42 15.52
CA PRO A 287 10.36 11.65 14.11
C PRO A 287 11.15 10.64 13.26
N HIS A 288 10.59 10.27 12.11
CA HIS A 288 11.16 9.37 11.12
C HIS A 288 11.33 10.10 9.79
N LEU A 289 12.23 9.57 8.94
CA LEU A 289 12.42 10.08 7.59
C LEU A 289 11.20 9.76 6.72
N ASN A 290 10.80 10.69 5.86
CA ASN A 290 9.69 10.48 4.92
C ASN A 290 9.95 9.32 3.93
N SER A 291 11.21 9.05 3.61
CA SER A 291 11.62 7.89 2.83
C SER A 291 11.19 6.57 3.50
N THR A 292 11.22 6.50 4.84
CA THR A 292 10.72 5.33 5.59
C THR A 292 9.22 5.13 5.39
N PHE A 293 8.44 6.22 5.42
CA PHE A 293 7.00 6.16 5.13
C PHE A 293 6.72 5.63 3.73
N THR A 294 7.45 6.14 2.73
CA THR A 294 7.28 5.72 1.33
C THR A 294 7.53 4.22 1.17
N LEU A 295 8.61 3.68 1.73
CA LEU A 295 8.88 2.23 1.61
C LEU A 295 7.81 1.41 2.34
N LEU A 296 7.39 1.83 3.54
CA LEU A 296 6.31 1.14 4.27
C LEU A 296 4.97 1.19 3.52
N HIS A 297 4.69 2.27 2.80
CA HIS A 297 3.54 2.37 1.90
C HIS A 297 3.60 1.30 0.80
N GLU A 298 4.73 1.17 0.09
CA GLU A 298 4.89 0.12 -0.92
C GLU A 298 4.81 -1.30 -0.32
N ILE A 299 5.30 -1.48 0.91
CA ILE A 299 5.15 -2.74 1.65
C ILE A 299 3.68 -2.99 2.02
N GLY A 300 2.91 -1.95 2.33
CA GLY A 300 1.46 -2.05 2.49
C GLY A 300 0.78 -2.60 1.24
N HIS A 301 1.18 -2.14 0.05
CA HIS A 301 0.69 -2.71 -1.21
C HIS A 301 1.05 -4.19 -1.38
N LEU A 302 2.29 -4.54 -1.04
CA LEU A 302 2.78 -5.92 -1.06
C LEU A 302 1.94 -6.83 -0.16
N ILE A 303 1.74 -6.43 1.09
CA ILE A 303 1.01 -7.22 2.09
C ILE A 303 -0.43 -7.49 1.63
N HIS A 304 -1.16 -6.46 1.19
CA HIS A 304 -2.55 -6.68 0.78
C HIS A 304 -2.68 -7.49 -0.52
N SER A 305 -1.64 -7.48 -1.36
CA SER A 305 -1.55 -8.27 -2.60
C SER A 305 -1.01 -9.68 -2.38
N TYR A 306 -0.53 -10.01 -1.19
CA TYR A 306 0.06 -11.31 -0.87
C TYR A 306 -0.88 -12.50 -1.10
N PRO A 307 -2.19 -12.45 -0.77
CA PRO A 307 -3.13 -13.53 -1.10
C PRO A 307 -3.14 -13.88 -2.60
N SER A 308 -3.13 -12.87 -3.47
CA SER A 308 -3.07 -13.05 -4.92
C SER A 308 -1.74 -13.65 -5.36
N THR A 309 -0.64 -13.25 -4.73
CA THR A 309 0.69 -13.85 -4.95
C THR A 309 0.72 -15.32 -4.57
N LEU A 310 0.20 -15.69 -3.40
CA LEU A 310 0.08 -17.08 -2.96
C LEU A 310 -0.76 -17.91 -3.91
N TYR A 311 -1.94 -17.39 -4.31
CA TYR A 311 -2.81 -18.04 -5.27
C TYR A 311 -2.07 -18.38 -6.57
N ILE A 312 -1.35 -17.40 -7.16
CA ILE A 312 -0.59 -17.60 -8.40
C ILE A 312 0.53 -18.64 -8.20
N ARG A 313 1.23 -18.64 -7.06
CA ARG A 313 2.27 -19.64 -6.73
C ARG A 313 1.71 -21.05 -6.72
N VAL A 314 0.62 -21.26 -5.98
CA VAL A 314 -0.01 -22.59 -5.86
C VAL A 314 -0.56 -23.04 -7.20
N GLN A 315 -1.17 -22.13 -7.97
CA GLN A 315 -1.66 -22.41 -9.32
C GLN A 315 -0.51 -22.84 -10.24
N ASN A 316 0.58 -22.06 -10.29
CA ASN A 316 1.76 -22.36 -11.11
C ASN A 316 2.39 -23.70 -10.71
N GLN A 317 2.51 -23.99 -9.41
CA GLN A 317 3.02 -25.27 -8.93
C GLN A 317 2.17 -26.44 -9.42
N LYS A 318 0.84 -26.36 -9.29
CA LYS A 318 -0.07 -27.42 -9.76
C LYS A 318 0.02 -27.63 -11.27
N VAL A 319 0.14 -26.55 -12.04
CA VAL A 319 0.34 -26.62 -13.50
C VAL A 319 1.68 -27.27 -13.84
N ASN A 320 2.75 -26.92 -13.14
CA ASN A 320 4.08 -27.51 -13.34
C ASN A 320 4.09 -29.01 -13.01
N ASP A 321 3.49 -29.41 -11.89
CA ASP A 321 3.34 -30.82 -11.50
C ASP A 321 2.56 -31.62 -12.56
N ALA A 322 1.45 -31.07 -13.05
CA ALA A 322 0.67 -31.68 -14.12
C ALA A 322 1.49 -31.81 -15.41
N ASN A 323 2.25 -30.80 -15.79
CA ASN A 323 3.10 -30.82 -16.99
C ASN A 323 4.22 -31.87 -16.90
N GLN A 324 4.83 -32.05 -15.73
CA GLN A 324 5.80 -33.13 -15.49
C GLN A 324 5.16 -34.52 -15.62
N LEU A 325 3.94 -34.67 -15.08
CA LEU A 325 3.20 -35.92 -15.18
C LEU A 325 2.75 -36.22 -16.63
N VAL A 326 2.35 -35.19 -17.40
CA VAL A 326 2.03 -35.31 -18.84
C VAL A 326 3.26 -35.79 -19.59
N SER A 327 4.43 -35.20 -19.32
CA SER A 327 5.69 -35.60 -19.95
C SER A 327 6.02 -37.07 -19.63
N SER A 328 5.85 -37.47 -18.37
CA SER A 328 6.08 -38.84 -17.91
C SER A 328 5.08 -39.86 -18.48
N TYR A 329 3.82 -39.46 -18.67
CA TYR A 329 2.79 -40.27 -19.31
C TYR A 329 3.07 -40.40 -20.81
N ASN A 330 3.42 -39.33 -21.50
CA ASN A 330 3.75 -39.35 -22.93
C ASN A 330 4.98 -40.22 -23.24
N ALA A 331 5.95 -40.29 -22.31
CA ALA A 331 7.11 -41.16 -22.46
C ALA A 331 6.77 -42.64 -22.24
N GLN A 332 5.89 -42.93 -21.27
CA GLN A 332 5.48 -44.30 -20.90
C GLN A 332 4.01 -44.30 -20.46
N PRO A 333 3.08 -44.43 -21.41
CA PRO A 333 1.65 -44.40 -21.11
C PRO A 333 1.24 -45.57 -20.23
N ASN A 334 0.55 -45.28 -19.13
CA ASN A 334 -0.08 -46.31 -18.30
C ASN A 334 -1.33 -45.76 -17.60
N GLN A 335 -2.19 -46.67 -17.13
CA GLN A 335 -3.47 -46.32 -16.55
C GLN A 335 -3.34 -45.51 -15.24
N GLN A 336 -2.37 -45.86 -14.38
CA GLN A 336 -2.13 -45.15 -13.13
C GLN A 336 -1.79 -43.67 -13.35
N LYS A 337 -0.86 -43.38 -14.26
CA LYS A 337 -0.48 -42.00 -14.62
C LYS A 337 -1.64 -41.24 -15.26
N LYS A 338 -2.49 -41.92 -16.04
CA LYS A 338 -3.70 -41.31 -16.61
C LYS A 338 -4.69 -40.89 -15.53
N GLU A 339 -4.94 -41.75 -14.55
CA GLU A 339 -5.82 -41.45 -13.41
C GLU A 339 -5.26 -40.31 -12.56
N GLU A 340 -3.95 -40.31 -12.30
CA GLU A 340 -3.29 -39.23 -11.60
C GLU A 340 -3.39 -37.90 -12.38
N LEU A 341 -3.25 -37.92 -13.72
CA LEU A 341 -3.45 -36.74 -14.57
C LEU A 341 -4.87 -36.18 -14.44
N LEU A 342 -5.90 -37.03 -14.48
CA LEU A 342 -7.29 -36.60 -14.30
C LEU A 342 -7.50 -35.95 -12.94
N LYS A 343 -6.90 -36.50 -11.87
CA LYS A 343 -6.93 -35.90 -10.54
C LYS A 343 -6.27 -34.52 -10.53
N ARG A 344 -5.09 -34.37 -11.13
CA ARG A 344 -4.39 -33.06 -11.21
C ARG A 344 -5.16 -32.04 -12.03
N GLN A 345 -5.81 -32.45 -13.12
CA GLN A 345 -6.67 -31.58 -13.91
C GLN A 345 -7.86 -31.05 -13.09
N GLU A 346 -8.47 -31.91 -12.29
CA GLU A 346 -9.55 -31.52 -11.39
C GLU A 346 -9.06 -30.57 -10.28
N GLU A 347 -7.89 -30.81 -9.69
CA GLU A 347 -7.26 -29.89 -8.73
C GLU A 347 -7.02 -28.49 -9.34
N ILE A 348 -6.52 -28.43 -10.58
CA ILE A 348 -6.33 -27.18 -11.33
C ILE A 348 -7.67 -26.50 -11.62
N ARG A 349 -8.71 -27.26 -11.96
CA ARG A 349 -10.06 -26.73 -12.18
C ARG A 349 -10.63 -26.10 -10.90
N ILE A 350 -10.45 -26.77 -9.76
CA ILE A 350 -10.91 -26.28 -8.46
C ILE A 350 -10.18 -24.98 -8.09
N ILE A 351 -8.84 -24.95 -8.17
CA ILE A 351 -8.09 -23.73 -7.82
C ILE A 351 -8.43 -22.57 -8.75
N ASN A 352 -8.59 -22.80 -10.06
CA ASN A 352 -9.00 -21.76 -11.00
C ASN A 352 -10.37 -21.15 -10.64
N GLY A 353 -11.25 -21.91 -9.97
CA GLY A 353 -12.52 -21.42 -9.46
C GLY A 353 -12.41 -20.62 -8.15
N GLN A 354 -11.25 -20.61 -7.51
CA GLN A 354 -10.95 -19.91 -6.25
C GLN A 354 -10.16 -18.61 -6.45
N GLN A 355 -10.04 -18.13 -7.70
CA GLN A 355 -9.35 -16.89 -7.99
C GLN A 355 -9.86 -15.75 -7.08
N PRO A 356 -8.98 -15.06 -6.34
CA PRO A 356 -9.37 -13.89 -5.57
C PRO A 356 -10.06 -12.86 -6.46
N ASN A 357 -11.05 -12.17 -5.91
CA ASN A 357 -11.60 -10.99 -6.56
C ASN A 357 -10.51 -9.90 -6.71
N ASP A 358 -10.74 -8.92 -7.59
CA ASP A 358 -9.77 -7.85 -7.87
C ASP A 358 -9.34 -7.05 -6.62
N GLU A 359 -10.17 -7.03 -5.58
CA GLU A 359 -9.87 -6.36 -4.30
C GLU A 359 -9.03 -7.24 -3.35
N GLY A 360 -9.21 -8.56 -3.39
CA GLY A 360 -8.59 -9.48 -2.44
C GLY A 360 -9.23 -9.44 -1.03
N PRO A 361 -8.95 -10.46 -0.21
CA PRO A 361 -9.56 -10.60 1.12
C PRO A 361 -9.06 -9.56 2.13
N VAL A 362 -7.78 -9.16 2.05
CA VAL A 362 -7.18 -8.19 2.98
C VAL A 362 -7.84 -6.81 2.83
N LEU A 363 -8.01 -6.31 1.60
CA LEU A 363 -8.66 -5.02 1.37
C LEU A 363 -10.16 -5.06 1.68
N ALA A 364 -10.82 -6.19 1.42
CA ALA A 364 -12.22 -6.37 1.80
C ALA A 364 -12.41 -6.27 3.32
N GLU A 365 -11.55 -6.93 4.11
CA GLU A 365 -11.62 -6.86 5.57
C GLU A 365 -11.21 -5.48 6.10
N PHE A 366 -10.15 -4.88 5.53
CA PHE A 366 -9.76 -3.51 5.84
C PHE A 366 -10.94 -2.54 5.67
N ARG A 367 -11.66 -2.61 4.54
CA ARG A 367 -12.85 -1.78 4.27
C ARG A 367 -13.92 -1.91 5.35
N MET A 368 -14.14 -3.11 5.88
CA MET A 368 -15.12 -3.36 6.95
C MET A 368 -14.69 -2.81 8.31
N ASN A 369 -13.39 -2.63 8.50
CA ASN A 369 -12.79 -2.09 9.73
C ASN A 369 -12.47 -0.60 9.65
N ARG A 370 -12.91 0.09 8.60
CA ARG A 370 -12.81 1.55 8.50
C ARG A 370 -13.98 2.24 9.16
N MET A 371 -13.70 3.29 9.92
CA MET A 371 -14.72 4.20 10.41
C MET A 371 -15.17 5.18 9.33
N PHE A 372 -14.24 5.59 8.44
CA PHE A 372 -14.48 6.61 7.44
C PHE A 372 -14.23 6.12 6.01
N GLN A 373 -14.95 6.68 5.03
CA GLN A 373 -14.72 6.36 3.61
C GLN A 373 -13.42 6.97 3.09
N GLN A 374 -13.05 8.13 3.62
CA GLN A 374 -11.81 8.83 3.28
C GLN A 374 -10.63 8.25 4.06
N GLY A 375 -9.48 8.16 3.40
CA GLY A 375 -8.25 7.62 3.97
C GLY A 375 -7.45 8.69 4.73
N PRO A 376 -6.33 8.29 5.34
CA PRO A 376 -5.61 9.16 6.26
C PRO A 376 -4.99 10.40 5.61
N THR A 377 -4.80 10.41 4.30
CA THR A 377 -4.41 11.62 3.56
C THR A 377 -5.27 11.81 2.32
N LYS A 378 -5.09 12.95 1.66
CA LYS A 378 -5.68 13.22 0.35
C LYS A 378 -5.27 12.18 -0.70
N TYR A 379 -4.05 11.65 -0.65
CA TYR A 379 -3.59 10.66 -1.62
C TYR A 379 -4.25 9.30 -1.38
N ALA A 380 -4.41 8.87 -0.13
CA ALA A 380 -5.18 7.67 0.22
C ALA A 380 -6.63 7.65 -0.30
N ASN A 381 -7.22 8.81 -0.61
CA ASN A 381 -8.57 8.88 -1.21
C ASN A 381 -8.64 8.39 -2.66
N VAL A 382 -7.51 8.13 -3.31
CA VAL A 382 -7.47 7.64 -4.71
C VAL A 382 -8.06 6.23 -4.83
N SER A 383 -7.80 5.33 -3.87
CA SER A 383 -8.36 3.98 -3.87
C SER A 383 -8.30 3.33 -2.48
N ILE A 384 -9.05 2.24 -2.29
CA ILE A 384 -8.96 1.44 -1.04
C ILE A 384 -7.55 0.86 -0.82
N SER A 385 -6.82 0.56 -1.90
CA SER A 385 -5.44 0.09 -1.85
C SER A 385 -4.48 1.16 -1.33
N GLU A 386 -4.65 2.41 -1.78
CA GLU A 386 -3.87 3.55 -1.27
C GLU A 386 -4.20 3.83 0.20
N ALA A 387 -5.48 3.80 0.55
CA ALA A 387 -5.91 3.96 1.93
C ALA A 387 -5.33 2.89 2.86
N PHE A 388 -5.27 1.62 2.42
CA PHE A 388 -4.60 0.57 3.17
C PHE A 388 -3.12 0.86 3.34
N ALA A 389 -2.41 1.15 2.24
CA ALA A 389 -0.97 1.35 2.23
C ALA A 389 -0.52 2.50 3.12
N GLU A 390 -1.20 3.65 3.06
CA GLU A 390 -0.90 4.77 3.95
C GLU A 390 -1.28 4.50 5.41
N SER A 391 -2.42 3.84 5.65
CA SER A 391 -2.82 3.49 7.02
C SER A 391 -1.83 2.52 7.64
N PHE A 392 -1.32 1.57 6.86
CA PHE A 392 -0.27 0.65 7.30
C PHE A 392 1.02 1.39 7.63
N ALA A 393 1.48 2.29 6.75
CA ALA A 393 2.68 3.09 7.00
C ALA A 393 2.53 3.98 8.24
N LEU A 394 1.36 4.59 8.44
CA LEU A 394 1.03 5.34 9.65
C LEU A 394 0.99 4.45 10.89
N TYR A 395 0.41 3.27 10.83
CA TYR A 395 0.39 2.36 11.98
C TYR A 395 1.81 2.06 12.49
N LYS A 396 2.77 1.93 11.58
CA LYS A 396 4.17 1.64 11.91
C LYS A 396 4.96 2.85 12.41
N LEU A 397 4.69 4.05 11.88
CA LEU A 397 5.52 5.24 12.15
C LEU A 397 4.85 6.26 13.08
N ASP A 398 3.52 6.30 13.09
CA ASP A 398 2.71 7.18 13.93
C ASP A 398 1.36 6.55 14.32
N PRO A 399 1.39 5.49 15.15
CA PRO A 399 0.18 4.81 15.59
C PRO A 399 -0.82 5.75 16.29
N THR A 400 -0.32 6.78 16.99
CA THR A 400 -1.16 7.76 17.69
C THR A 400 -1.95 8.60 16.69
N ALA A 401 -1.33 9.08 15.62
CA ALA A 401 -2.04 9.79 14.56
C ALA A 401 -3.08 8.90 13.87
N LEU A 402 -2.73 7.66 13.53
CA LEU A 402 -3.71 6.74 12.93
C LEU A 402 -4.91 6.52 13.86
N LYS A 403 -4.66 6.36 15.17
CA LYS A 403 -5.73 6.20 16.16
C LYS A 403 -6.66 7.41 16.24
N ARG A 404 -6.14 8.64 16.08
CA ARG A 404 -6.95 9.86 15.99
C ARG A 404 -7.76 9.90 14.69
N ILE A 405 -7.16 9.47 13.58
CA ILE A 405 -7.73 9.52 12.23
C ILE A 405 -8.82 8.47 12.01
N ASP A 406 -8.51 7.19 12.26
CA ASP A 406 -9.43 6.05 12.13
C ASP A 406 -9.13 5.02 13.24
N PRO A 407 -9.76 5.15 14.42
CA PRO A 407 -9.47 4.29 15.57
C PRO A 407 -9.79 2.82 15.32
N LYS A 408 -10.78 2.51 14.46
CA LYS A 408 -11.11 1.11 14.14
C LYS A 408 -10.03 0.45 13.30
N VAL A 409 -9.45 1.19 12.35
CA VAL A 409 -8.31 0.71 11.56
C VAL A 409 -7.09 0.50 12.46
N PHE A 410 -6.83 1.44 13.37
CA PHE A 410 -5.77 1.28 14.37
C PHE A 410 -5.96 0.01 15.21
N ASP A 411 -7.17 -0.22 15.72
CA ASP A 411 -7.46 -1.41 16.53
C ASP A 411 -7.30 -2.71 15.72
N TRP A 412 -7.73 -2.71 14.45
CA TRP A 412 -7.59 -3.87 13.55
C TRP A 412 -6.12 -4.21 13.24
N PHE A 413 -5.28 -3.20 12.95
CA PHE A 413 -3.84 -3.42 12.80
C PHE A 413 -3.19 -3.87 14.12
N SER A 414 -3.61 -3.32 15.25
CA SER A 414 -3.12 -3.68 16.59
C SER A 414 -3.43 -5.13 16.96
N SER A 415 -4.52 -5.69 16.43
CA SER A 415 -4.86 -7.11 16.57
C SER A 415 -4.26 -8.01 15.49
N ASN A 416 -3.30 -7.52 14.69
CA ASN A 416 -2.74 -8.23 13.53
C ASN A 416 -3.81 -8.70 12.52
N GLY A 417 -4.90 -7.94 12.37
CA GLY A 417 -6.01 -8.32 11.51
C GLY A 417 -5.58 -8.61 10.07
N HIS A 418 -4.70 -7.78 9.50
CA HIS A 418 -4.15 -7.97 8.15
C HIS A 418 -3.36 -9.27 7.98
N ILE A 419 -2.66 -9.73 9.01
CA ILE A 419 -1.93 -11.00 9.01
C ILE A 419 -2.89 -12.18 9.21
N GLN A 420 -3.87 -12.04 10.11
CA GLN A 420 -4.85 -13.07 10.36
C GLN A 420 -5.63 -13.43 9.08
N VAL A 421 -6.04 -12.43 8.29
CA VAL A 421 -6.69 -12.66 6.99
C VAL A 421 -5.85 -13.55 6.07
N ILE A 422 -4.53 -13.31 6.04
CA ILE A 422 -3.60 -14.05 5.19
C ILE A 422 -3.42 -15.49 5.71
N ASN A 423 -3.29 -15.66 7.02
CA ASN A 423 -3.11 -16.96 7.66
C ASN A 423 -4.36 -17.85 7.54
N ASP A 424 -5.55 -17.24 7.49
CA ASP A 424 -6.82 -17.96 7.36
C ASP A 424 -7.15 -18.37 5.91
N LEU A 425 -6.28 -18.06 4.94
CA LEU A 425 -6.48 -18.48 3.57
C LEU A 425 -6.38 -20.00 3.43
N PRO A 426 -7.28 -20.64 2.66
CA PRO A 426 -7.32 -22.09 2.51
C PRO A 426 -6.08 -22.67 1.81
N TYR A 427 -5.23 -21.82 1.22
CA TYR A 427 -4.01 -22.19 0.51
C TYR A 427 -2.74 -21.60 1.14
N ALA A 428 -2.82 -21.06 2.36
CA ALA A 428 -1.65 -20.64 3.14
C ALA A 428 -1.00 -21.79 3.94
N GLN A 429 -1.68 -22.94 4.05
CA GLN A 429 -1.23 -24.18 4.68
C GLN A 429 -0.65 -25.14 3.63
#